data_AF-A0A2N6EDZ7-F1
#
_entry.id   AF-A0A2N6EDZ7-F1
#
_cell.length_a   1.000
_cell.length_b   1.000
_cell.length_c   1.000
_cell.angle_alpha   90.00
_cell.angle_beta   90.00
_cell.angle_gamma   90.00
#
_symmetry.space_group_name_H-M   'P 1'
#
loop_
_entity.id
_entity.type
_entity.pdbx_description
1 polymer ?
#
loop_
_entity_poly.entity_id
_entity_poly.type
_entity_poly.pdbx_seq_one_letter_code
_entity_poly.pdbx_strand_id
1 'polypeptide(L)' 'MSNPGEFIQACAAGKVWVFCKNCDAPRNFNDVEHIRTVENPSYWGADPWWYEMRVFRCPDCGTEQQSPLHRES' A
#
# COMPACT_ATOMS: atom_id res chain seq x y z
N MET A 1 9.71 -14.78 5.83
CA MET A 1 8.87 -14.65 4.63
C MET A 1 7.43 -14.73 5.10
N SER A 2 6.73 -13.59 5.12
CA SER A 2 5.30 -13.52 5.49
C SER A 2 4.49 -14.21 4.39
N ASN A 3 3.52 -15.05 4.74
CA ASN A 3 2.64 -15.65 3.73
C ASN A 3 1.56 -14.63 3.27
N PRO A 4 0.88 -14.85 2.13
CA PRO A 4 -0.19 -13.96 1.65
C PRO A 4 -1.32 -13.76 2.67
N GLY A 5 -1.64 -14.80 3.45
CA GLY A 5 -2.71 -14.76 4.45
C GLY A 5 -2.43 -13.75 5.57
N GLU A 6 -1.20 -13.72 6.09
CA GLU A 6 -0.77 -12.75 7.10
C GLU A 6 -0.82 -11.31 6.57
N PHE A 7 -0.50 -11.11 5.28
CA PHE A 7 -0.55 -9.80 4.67
C PHE A 7 -2.00 -9.31 4.53
N ILE A 8 -2.91 -10.17 4.05
CA ILE A 8 -4.34 -9.86 3.95
C ILE A 8 -4.93 -9.58 5.33
N GLN A 9 -4.57 -10.36 6.35
CA GLN A 9 -4.97 -10.10 7.74
C GLN A 9 -4.46 -8.76 8.24
N ALA A 10 -3.23 -8.36 7.91
CA ALA A 10 -2.68 -7.06 8.27
C ALA A 10 -3.41 -5.90 7.57
N CYS A 11 -3.79 -6.06 6.29
CA CYS A 11 -4.64 -5.10 5.60
C CYS A 11 -5.98 -4.93 6.35
N ALA A 12 -6.67 -6.03 6.64
CA ALA A 12 -7.95 -5.98 7.37
C ALA A 12 -7.80 -5.38 8.78
N ALA A 13 -6.66 -5.58 9.44
CA ALA A 13 -6.35 -5.02 10.75
C ALA A 13 -5.87 -3.55 10.71
N GLY A 14 -5.78 -2.92 9.53
CA GLY A 14 -5.28 -1.55 9.39
C GLY A 14 -3.79 -1.39 9.74
N LYS A 15 -3.00 -2.47 9.62
CA LYS A 15 -1.55 -2.48 9.87
C LYS A 15 -0.73 -2.32 8.59
N VAL A 16 -1.41 -1.96 7.50
CA VAL A 16 -0.80 -1.68 6.21
C VAL A 16 -0.94 -0.20 5.92
N TRP A 17 0.11 0.38 5.39
CA TRP A 17 0.28 1.81 5.24
C TRP A 17 0.76 2.13 3.82
N VAL A 18 0.36 3.30 3.32
CA VAL A 18 0.88 3.92 2.10
C VAL A 18 1.55 5.24 2.47
N PHE A 19 2.65 5.58 1.82
CA PHE A 19 3.37 6.81 2.12
C PHE A 19 2.89 7.96 1.24
N CYS A 20 2.49 9.07 1.87
CA CYS A 20 2.16 10.31 1.18
C CYS A 20 3.42 11.18 1.06
N LYS A 21 3.93 11.40 -0.15
CA LYS A 21 5.11 12.23 -0.38
C LYS A 21 4.89 13.71 -0.10
N ASN A 22 3.67 14.21 -0.36
CA ASN A 22 3.36 15.62 -0.16
C ASN A 22 3.26 16.00 1.33
N CYS A 23 2.66 15.13 2.15
CA CYS A 23 2.60 15.26 3.61
C CYS A 23 3.83 14.72 4.35
N ASP A 24 4.76 14.07 3.65
CA ASP A 24 5.92 13.37 4.21
C ASP A 24 5.56 12.42 5.38
N ALA A 25 4.47 11.66 5.23
CA ALA A 25 3.93 10.86 6.33
C ALA A 25 3.17 9.59 5.85
N PRO A 26 3.15 8.51 6.65
CA PRO A 26 2.36 7.32 6.35
C PRO A 26 0.87 7.58 6.52
N ARG A 27 0.05 6.92 5.71
CA ARG A 27 -1.41 6.92 5.77
C ARG A 27 -1.89 5.50 5.86
N ASN A 28 -2.87 5.26 6.72
CA ASN A 28 -3.45 3.92 6.85
C ASN A 28 -4.02 3.53 5.50
N PHE A 29 -3.70 2.33 5.03
CA PHE A 29 -4.20 1.83 3.76
C PHE A 29 -5.73 1.84 3.72
N ASN A 30 -6.41 1.57 4.84
CA ASN A 30 -7.88 1.53 4.88
C ASN A 30 -8.55 2.91 4.90
N ASP A 31 -7.79 3.99 5.16
CA ASP A 31 -8.33 5.34 5.34
C ASP A 31 -8.15 6.21 4.08
N VAL A 32 -7.50 5.70 3.03
CA VAL A 32 -7.26 6.44 1.79
C VAL A 32 -8.28 6.09 0.70
N GLU A 33 -8.59 7.04 -0.17
CA GLU A 33 -9.37 6.76 -1.38
C GLU A 33 -8.50 6.01 -2.39
N HIS A 34 -8.83 4.76 -2.69
CA HIS A 34 -8.12 3.95 -3.68
C HIS A 34 -8.60 4.26 -5.09
N ILE A 35 -7.68 4.69 -5.94
CA ILE A 35 -7.98 5.05 -7.33
C ILE A 35 -7.70 3.87 -8.26
N ARG A 36 -6.49 3.33 -8.17
CA ARG A 36 -6.08 2.17 -8.98
C ARG A 36 -5.01 1.35 -8.30
N THR A 37 -4.96 0.09 -8.68
CA THR A 37 -3.86 -0.83 -8.39
C THR A 37 -3.00 -0.95 -9.63
N VAL A 38 -1.69 -0.80 -9.46
CA VAL A 38 -0.73 -1.18 -10.49
C VAL A 38 -0.18 -2.54 -10.08
N GLU A 39 -0.75 -3.58 -10.70
CA GLU A 39 -0.28 -4.95 -10.57
C GLU A 39 1.13 -5.07 -11.14
N ASN A 40 1.92 -6.01 -10.61
CA ASN A 40 3.23 -6.32 -11.14
C ASN A 40 3.18 -7.72 -11.80
N PRO A 41 2.71 -7.80 -13.07
CA PRO A 41 2.27 -9.06 -13.69
C PRO A 41 3.39 -10.08 -13.99
N SER A 42 4.66 -9.66 -13.91
CA SER A 42 5.84 -10.49 -14.20
C SER A 42 6.84 -10.38 -13.06
N TYR A 43 6.43 -10.87 -11.90
CA TYR A 43 7.22 -10.72 -10.70
C TYR A 43 8.27 -11.84 -10.54
N TRP A 44 9.53 -11.52 -10.87
CA TRP A 44 10.72 -12.38 -10.64
C TRP A 44 11.73 -11.75 -9.66
N GLY A 45 11.30 -10.72 -8.89
CA GLY A 45 12.15 -9.99 -7.94
C GLY A 45 12.21 -10.61 -6.53
N ALA A 46 12.76 -9.87 -5.55
CA ALA A 46 12.94 -10.35 -4.16
C ALA A 46 11.72 -10.15 -3.24
N ASP A 47 10.95 -9.08 -3.44
CA ASP A 47 9.64 -8.85 -2.81
C ASP A 47 8.58 -9.89 -3.26
N PRO A 48 7.39 -9.98 -2.67
CA PRO A 48 6.37 -10.92 -3.13
C PRO A 48 5.49 -10.40 -4.28
N TRP A 49 4.81 -11.29 -5.01
CA TRP A 49 3.88 -10.88 -6.09
C TRP A 49 2.70 -10.03 -5.62
N TRP A 50 2.36 -10.08 -4.33
CA TRP A 50 1.32 -9.26 -3.68
C TRP A 50 1.83 -7.89 -3.19
N TYR A 51 3.10 -7.55 -3.45
CA TYR A 51 3.64 -6.19 -3.24
C TYR A 51 3.26 -5.30 -4.43
N GLU A 52 1.98 -4.91 -4.45
CA GLU A 52 1.42 -4.03 -5.47
C GLU A 52 1.75 -2.56 -5.20
N MET A 53 1.84 -1.76 -6.27
CA MET A 53 1.86 -0.31 -6.16
C MET A 53 0.43 0.21 -6.13
N ARG A 54 0.09 1.01 -5.12
CA ARG A 54 -1.23 1.62 -4.99
C ARG A 54 -1.21 3.07 -5.40
N VAL A 55 -2.17 3.45 -6.23
CA VAL A 55 -2.49 4.85 -6.49
C VAL A 55 -3.70 5.23 -5.66
N PHE A 56 -3.52 6.26 -4.85
CA PHE A 56 -4.50 6.69 -3.88
C PHE A 56 -4.55 8.22 -3.80
N ARG A 57 -5.68 8.76 -3.34
CA ARG A 57 -5.77 10.16 -2.94
C ARG A 57 -5.52 10.27 -1.44
N CYS A 58 -4.58 11.13 -1.06
CA CYS A 58 -4.34 11.43 0.35
C CYS A 58 -5.56 12.15 0.95
N PRO A 59 -6.09 11.70 2.10
CA PRO A 59 -7.22 12.36 2.74
C PRO A 59 -6.89 13.77 3.24
N ASP A 60 -5.62 14.05 3.57
CA ASP A 60 -5.25 15.34 4.16
C ASP A 60 -4.93 16.41 3.12
N CYS A 61 -4.12 16.06 2.12
CA CYS A 61 -3.69 17.03 1.10
C CYS A 61 -4.42 16.91 -0.23
N GLY A 62 -5.30 15.90 -0.39
CA GLY A 62 -6.11 15.70 -1.59
C GLY A 62 -5.33 15.31 -2.86
N THR A 63 -4.00 15.15 -2.77
CA THR A 63 -3.16 14.82 -3.93
C THR A 63 -3.25 13.34 -4.26
N GLU A 64 -3.38 13.05 -5.55
CA GLU A 64 -3.20 11.70 -6.09
C GLU A 64 -1.70 11.36 -6.14
N GLN A 65 -1.35 10.17 -5.68
CA GLN A 65 0.03 9.70 -5.68
C GLN A 65 0.10 8.18 -5.63
N GLN A 66 1.31 7.67 -5.87
CA GLN A 66 1.59 6.23 -5.87
C GLN A 66 2.58 5.85 -4.77
N SER A 67 2.28 4.77 -4.06
CA SER A 67 3.13 4.23 -3.00
C SER A 67 3.01 2.70 -2.94
N PRO A 68 4.11 1.98 -2.66
CA PRO A 68 4.02 0.57 -2.33
C PRO A 68 3.31 0.38 -0.99
N LEU A 69 2.76 -0.82 -0.80
CA LEU A 69 2.18 -1.20 0.48
C LEU A 69 3.28 -1.53 1.49
N HIS A 70 3.19 -0.94 2.68
CA HIS A 70 4.09 -1.22 3.79
C HIS A 70 3.33 -1.83 4.96
N ARG A 71 3.75 -2.99 5.45
CA ARG A 71 3.25 -3.54 6.71
C ARG A 71 4.09 -2.96 7.85
N GLU A 72 3.46 -2.54 8.95
CA GLU A 72 4.19 -2.36 10.21
C GLU A 72 4.81 -3.72 10.62
N SER A 73 6.12 -3.71 10.86
CA SER A 73 6.90 -4.89 11.27
C SER A 73 6.69 -5.21 12.73
#